data_AF-A0A351FCM2-F1
#
_entry.id   AF-A0A351FCM2-F1
#
_cell.length_a   1.000
_cell.length_b   1.000
_cell.length_c   1.000
_cell.angle_alpha   90.00
_cell.angle_beta   90.00
_cell.angle_gamma   90.00
#
_symmetry.space_group_name_H-M   'P 1'
#
loop_
_entity.id
_entity.type
_entity.pdbx_description
1 polymer ?
#
loop_
_entity_poly.entity_id
_entity_poly.type
_entity_poly.pdbx_seq_one_letter_code
_entity_poly.pdbx_strand_id
1 'polypeptide(L)'
;MRFRFYPLFLWVLFVPKLFSSVPFAEKPPANESIQKLFAKKVNLEPEVQGKPLPTNDWWTTLLANEDFPGRLYAYPFTVSADAQGIQIWYPLEWNENGTEMDHGDPLLIEPIDPTPDSDLPEQTLFDFEKDWRTLGWELEGTAFGDAPMSHSQHGSKGIVGKRYAASFYGYDGGLGTVTSPEFVLGKDYLHFKVAGGSEKEILGVHLLVEGTSVYQEVGKRSNDLEWRTWDLREYRGKKAKIQLVDKSKGGWGFISADHFVLSELPTTPKSGPFSHASTLNWGDWHVAMRLHLNESKKADVTFGRGMPYVWIEPRGLQLKIPGELQANGILVHDERVFGIFAPGGSFKPMDGYTQFTGPVLSIAALNEDLSRVELFSAHAGAIPRDTQFDWEYEKEKGSVRTTWKVKTADGGDTLHGWIPHHYRTTQHNLDLTGMKYKTRRGEMLVAKGKTFQISWPFTGIIPLFPLPKDDAFRKEVLAEFINRWGNDLLQKSEASRQGGDTYWGGKSMLKTCQAFNMAWQLQLPIAKDLYKEAKRVVEDWLTYDPGEKAFYYARYPLPWSGLVGFNSSYGSEQFTDNHFHYGYLAMSAGLIGMHDPVWLKKYRPALTEVVKQYAEW
;
A
#
# COMPACT_ATOMS: atom_id res chain seq x y z
N MET A 1 -12.96 76.15 -52.74
CA MET A 1 -14.14 75.34 -52.34
C MET A 1 -13.68 74.42 -51.21
N ARG A 2 -14.13 74.63 -49.97
CA ARG A 2 -13.66 73.90 -48.77
C ARG A 2 -14.22 72.48 -48.77
N PHE A 3 -13.35 71.46 -48.79
CA PHE A 3 -13.73 70.06 -48.56
C PHE A 3 -13.54 69.71 -47.08
N ARG A 4 -14.61 69.17 -46.47
CA ARG A 4 -14.66 68.65 -45.09
C ARG A 4 -13.94 67.31 -45.02
N PHE A 5 -13.03 67.17 -44.05
CA PHE A 5 -12.50 65.89 -43.60
C PHE A 5 -13.52 65.21 -42.67
N TYR A 6 -13.84 63.94 -42.94
CA TYR A 6 -14.47 63.02 -41.98
C TYR A 6 -13.43 61.99 -41.53
N PRO A 7 -13.29 61.70 -40.22
CA PRO A 7 -12.41 60.63 -39.77
C PRO A 7 -13.11 59.28 -39.96
N LEU A 8 -12.40 58.33 -40.57
CA LEU A 8 -12.78 56.93 -40.66
C LEU A 8 -12.58 56.30 -39.27
N PHE A 9 -13.67 55.97 -38.57
CA PHE A 9 -13.62 55.12 -37.38
C PHE A 9 -13.37 53.68 -37.82
N LEU A 10 -12.21 53.12 -37.47
CA LEU A 10 -11.94 51.69 -37.58
C LEU A 10 -12.83 50.95 -36.57
N TRP A 11 -13.85 50.25 -37.06
CA TRP A 11 -14.57 49.26 -36.27
C TRP A 11 -13.64 48.05 -36.07
N VAL A 12 -13.10 47.88 -34.87
CA VAL A 12 -12.54 46.61 -34.43
C VAL A 12 -13.72 45.64 -34.28
N LEU A 13 -13.91 44.77 -35.28
CA LEU A 13 -14.79 43.61 -35.17
C LEU A 13 -14.26 42.73 -34.03
N PHE A 14 -14.94 42.80 -32.88
CA PHE A 14 -14.86 41.77 -31.86
C PHE A 14 -15.39 40.48 -32.49
N VAL A 15 -14.47 39.62 -32.96
CA VAL A 15 -14.80 38.24 -33.26
C VAL A 15 -15.03 37.57 -31.90
N PRO A 16 -16.25 37.11 -31.57
CA PRO A 16 -16.42 36.31 -30.37
C PRO A 16 -15.58 35.05 -30.58
N LYS A 17 -14.66 34.78 -29.66
CA LYS A 17 -14.00 33.48 -29.57
C LYS A 17 -15.08 32.44 -29.35
N LEU A 18 -15.54 31.81 -30.44
CA LEU A 18 -16.34 30.59 -30.44
C LEU A 18 -15.42 29.43 -30.01
N PHE A 19 -15.03 29.41 -28.74
CA PHE A 19 -14.67 28.15 -28.11
C PHE A 19 -16.00 27.56 -27.62
N SER A 20 -16.46 26.49 -28.26
CA SER A 20 -17.56 25.70 -27.71
C SER A 20 -17.08 25.12 -26.39
N SER A 21 -17.81 25.39 -25.30
CA SER A 21 -17.54 24.76 -24.01
C SER A 21 -17.52 23.24 -24.18
N VAL A 22 -16.49 22.61 -23.65
CA VAL A 22 -16.34 21.15 -23.64
C VAL A 22 -16.63 20.63 -22.23
N PRO A 23 -16.97 19.35 -22.03
CA PRO A 23 -17.26 18.87 -20.68
C PRO A 23 -16.05 18.92 -19.73
N PHE A 24 -14.84 18.65 -20.24
CA PHE A 24 -13.64 18.46 -19.43
C PHE A 24 -12.39 19.04 -20.08
N ALA A 25 -11.41 19.40 -19.26
CA ALA A 25 -10.07 19.73 -19.71
C ALA A 25 -9.29 18.46 -20.11
N GLU A 26 -8.52 18.52 -21.21
CA GLU A 26 -7.73 17.38 -21.69
C GLU A 26 -6.49 17.08 -20.86
N LYS A 27 -6.08 17.99 -19.97
CA LYS A 27 -4.92 17.81 -19.10
C LYS A 27 -5.12 18.58 -17.79
N PRO A 28 -4.54 18.09 -16.68
CA PRO A 28 -4.60 18.80 -15.41
C PRO A 28 -3.76 20.09 -15.45
N PRO A 29 -4.01 21.04 -14.53
CA PRO A 29 -3.17 22.22 -14.36
C PRO A 29 -1.76 21.82 -13.89
N ALA A 30 -0.76 22.59 -14.32
CA ALA A 30 0.63 22.37 -13.90
C ALA A 30 0.90 22.94 -12.50
N ASN A 31 0.33 22.33 -11.46
CA ASN A 31 0.62 22.66 -10.06
C ASN A 31 1.64 21.68 -9.45
N GLU A 32 2.28 22.09 -8.36
CA GLU A 32 3.35 21.32 -7.70
C GLU A 32 2.88 19.94 -7.20
N SER A 33 1.65 19.85 -6.69
CA SER A 33 1.06 18.61 -6.18
C SER A 33 0.96 17.53 -7.29
N ILE A 34 0.47 17.91 -8.46
CA ILE A 34 0.33 17.03 -9.63
C ILE A 34 1.69 16.67 -10.21
N GLN A 35 2.62 17.63 -10.29
CA GLN A 35 3.99 17.34 -10.72
C GLN A 35 4.66 16.31 -9.81
N LYS A 36 4.49 16.44 -8.48
CA LYS A 36 4.97 15.45 -7.51
C LYS A 36 4.30 14.09 -7.68
N LEU A 37 2.99 14.05 -7.94
CA LEU A 37 2.27 12.79 -8.21
C LEU A 37 2.83 12.10 -9.45
N PHE A 38 2.98 12.81 -10.56
CA PHE A 38 3.47 12.24 -11.82
C PHE A 38 4.96 11.89 -11.80
N ALA A 39 5.74 12.50 -10.90
CA ALA A 39 7.12 12.13 -10.67
C ALA A 39 7.29 10.84 -9.82
N LYS A 40 6.22 10.32 -9.21
CA LYS A 40 6.30 9.06 -8.44
C LYS A 40 6.61 7.90 -9.38
N LYS A 41 7.61 7.10 -9.01
CA LYS A 41 7.93 5.84 -9.67
C LYS A 41 6.91 4.80 -9.23
N VAL A 42 6.24 4.18 -10.19
CA VAL A 42 5.31 3.08 -9.93
C VAL A 42 5.98 1.78 -10.37
N ASN A 43 6.16 0.84 -9.44
CA ASN A 43 6.84 -0.42 -9.72
C ASN A 43 5.87 -1.41 -10.39
N LEU A 44 5.78 -1.36 -11.71
CA LEU A 44 4.90 -2.21 -12.53
C LEU A 44 5.70 -3.13 -13.46
N GLU A 45 5.32 -4.40 -13.51
CA GLU A 45 5.79 -5.32 -14.54
C GLU A 45 5.18 -4.97 -15.92
N PRO A 46 5.85 -5.31 -17.04
CA PRO A 46 5.39 -4.99 -18.39
C PRO A 46 3.94 -5.41 -18.69
N GLU A 47 3.49 -6.53 -18.13
CA GLU A 47 2.16 -7.11 -18.31
C GLU A 47 1.02 -6.20 -17.82
N VAL A 48 1.32 -5.24 -16.94
CA VAL A 48 0.32 -4.38 -16.29
C VAL A 48 0.55 -2.87 -16.49
N GLN A 49 1.61 -2.46 -17.20
CA GLN A 49 1.91 -1.05 -17.47
C GLN A 49 0.80 -0.31 -18.22
N GLY A 50 0.01 -1.01 -19.03
CA GLY A 50 -1.12 -0.44 -19.77
C GLY A 50 -2.44 -0.38 -18.98
N LYS A 51 -2.48 -0.88 -17.74
CA LYS A 51 -3.68 -0.90 -16.90
C LYS A 51 -3.78 0.38 -16.06
N PRO A 52 -4.99 0.94 -15.86
CA PRO A 52 -5.22 1.98 -14.85
C PRO A 52 -4.83 1.51 -13.45
N LEU A 53 -4.25 2.40 -12.64
CA LEU A 53 -3.83 2.07 -11.27
C LEU A 53 -5.03 2.00 -10.31
N PRO A 54 -5.15 0.93 -9.50
CA PRO A 54 -6.16 0.82 -8.44
C PRO A 54 -5.70 1.57 -7.18
N THR A 55 -5.68 2.90 -7.25
CA THR A 55 -5.07 3.78 -6.22
C THR A 55 -5.72 3.74 -4.84
N ASN A 56 -6.86 3.08 -4.69
CA ASN A 56 -7.60 2.90 -3.43
C ASN A 56 -7.57 1.46 -2.89
N ASP A 57 -6.85 0.56 -3.55
CA ASP A 57 -6.75 -0.83 -3.10
C ASP A 57 -5.87 -0.98 -1.86
N TRP A 58 -6.13 -2.05 -1.10
CA TRP A 58 -5.47 -2.35 0.16
C TRP A 58 -3.98 -2.70 0.03
N TRP A 59 -3.51 -2.87 -1.19
CA TRP A 59 -2.14 -3.22 -1.53
C TRP A 59 -1.36 -2.08 -2.22
N THR A 60 -1.91 -0.88 -2.24
CA THR A 60 -1.34 0.30 -2.91
C THR A 60 0.07 0.69 -2.46
N THR A 61 0.55 0.25 -1.30
CA THR A 61 1.96 0.45 -0.91
C THR A 61 2.93 -0.29 -1.82
N LEU A 62 2.49 -1.33 -2.54
CA LEU A 62 3.29 -2.00 -3.59
C LEU A 62 3.49 -1.12 -4.83
N LEU A 63 2.59 -0.15 -5.05
CA LEU A 63 2.69 0.85 -6.13
C LEU A 63 3.55 2.06 -5.73
N ALA A 64 3.93 2.18 -4.46
CA ALA A 64 4.62 3.34 -3.93
C ALA A 64 6.09 3.43 -4.37
N ASN A 65 6.73 4.55 -4.07
CA ASN A 65 8.11 4.86 -4.46
C ASN A 65 9.19 3.99 -3.77
N GLU A 66 8.81 3.25 -2.74
CA GLU A 66 9.75 2.40 -2.00
C GLU A 66 10.08 1.13 -2.80
N ASP A 67 11.27 0.57 -2.57
CA ASP A 67 11.69 -0.67 -3.23
C ASP A 67 10.82 -1.88 -2.81
N PHE A 68 10.15 -1.81 -1.65
CA PHE A 68 9.33 -2.88 -1.11
C PHE A 68 8.03 -2.38 -0.48
N PRO A 69 6.96 -3.19 -0.47
CA PRO A 69 5.68 -2.79 0.13
C PRO A 69 5.76 -2.74 1.66
N GLY A 70 4.94 -1.89 2.27
CA GLY A 70 4.61 -2.02 3.69
C GLY A 70 3.82 -3.30 4.00
N ARG A 71 3.23 -3.38 5.20
CA ARG A 71 2.36 -4.50 5.58
C ARG A 71 1.05 -4.50 4.78
N LEU A 72 0.79 -5.60 4.08
CA LEU A 72 -0.39 -5.82 3.24
C LEU A 72 -1.37 -6.76 3.97
N TYR A 73 -2.50 -6.21 4.42
CA TYR A 73 -3.47 -6.92 5.26
C TYR A 73 -4.44 -7.76 4.40
N ALA A 74 -4.02 -8.98 4.07
CA ALA A 74 -4.79 -9.94 3.26
C ALA A 74 -5.84 -10.70 4.10
N TYR A 75 -5.56 -10.99 5.36
CA TYR A 75 -6.34 -11.86 6.26
C TYR A 75 -6.69 -13.26 5.67
N PRO A 76 -6.31 -14.34 6.38
CA PRO A 76 -5.87 -14.36 7.78
C PRO A 76 -4.40 -13.92 7.94
N PHE A 77 -3.64 -13.88 6.86
CA PHE A 77 -2.25 -13.40 6.89
C PHE A 77 -2.11 -11.88 6.77
N THR A 78 -1.01 -11.35 7.28
CA THR A 78 -0.44 -10.08 6.81
C THR A 78 0.83 -10.42 6.04
N VAL A 79 1.02 -9.83 4.87
CA VAL A 79 2.15 -10.14 3.97
C VAL A 79 2.95 -8.88 3.70
N SER A 80 4.26 -8.99 3.61
CA SER A 80 5.18 -7.96 3.12
C SER A 80 6.38 -8.63 2.47
N ALA A 81 7.33 -7.84 2.01
CA ALA A 81 8.62 -8.30 1.59
C ALA A 81 9.66 -7.22 1.88
N ASP A 82 10.91 -7.63 1.93
CA ASP A 82 12.06 -6.74 1.93
C ASP A 82 13.19 -7.38 1.13
N ALA A 83 14.40 -6.82 1.25
CA ALA A 83 15.57 -7.36 0.57
C ALA A 83 15.90 -8.80 1.00
N GLN A 84 15.55 -9.22 2.24
CA GLN A 84 15.83 -10.57 2.74
C GLN A 84 14.88 -11.60 2.15
N GLY A 85 13.60 -11.28 2.03
CA GLY A 85 12.62 -12.24 1.54
C GLY A 85 11.17 -11.85 1.73
N ILE A 86 10.30 -12.86 1.67
CA ILE A 86 8.86 -12.72 1.88
C ILE A 86 8.58 -12.80 3.38
N GLN A 87 7.85 -11.84 3.94
CA GLN A 87 7.45 -11.83 5.35
C GLN A 87 5.96 -12.15 5.48
N ILE A 88 5.63 -13.21 6.22
CA ILE A 88 4.25 -13.67 6.40
C ILE A 88 3.94 -13.73 7.90
N TRP A 89 3.11 -12.82 8.39
CA TRP A 89 2.59 -12.87 9.75
C TRP A 89 1.23 -13.54 9.77
N TYR A 90 0.96 -14.25 10.86
CA TYR A 90 -0.33 -14.89 11.11
C TYR A 90 -0.92 -14.41 12.45
N PRO A 91 -1.61 -13.26 12.46
CA PRO A 91 -2.11 -12.67 13.71
C PRO A 91 -3.31 -13.45 14.24
N LEU A 92 -3.25 -13.88 15.50
CA LEU A 92 -4.29 -14.73 16.12
C LEU A 92 -5.17 -13.96 17.12
N GLU A 93 -4.64 -12.92 17.75
CA GLU A 93 -5.31 -12.18 18.81
C GLU A 93 -4.99 -10.68 18.79
N TRP A 94 -5.71 -9.92 19.60
CA TRP A 94 -5.42 -8.51 19.84
C TRP A 94 -4.26 -8.39 20.82
N ASN A 95 -3.41 -7.38 20.64
CA ASN A 95 -2.45 -7.01 21.66
C ASN A 95 -3.16 -6.60 22.96
N GLU A 96 -2.40 -6.53 24.06
CA GLU A 96 -2.94 -6.20 25.39
C GLU A 96 -3.77 -4.90 25.42
N ASN A 97 -3.44 -3.94 24.56
CA ASN A 97 -4.11 -2.64 24.47
C ASN A 97 -5.38 -2.64 23.59
N GLY A 98 -5.66 -3.73 22.87
CA GLY A 98 -6.75 -3.82 21.91
C GLY A 98 -6.64 -2.88 20.70
N THR A 99 -5.45 -2.31 20.46
CA THR A 99 -5.23 -1.32 19.39
C THR A 99 -4.85 -1.95 18.07
N GLU A 100 -4.21 -3.12 18.13
CA GLU A 100 -3.73 -3.84 16.97
C GLU A 100 -3.79 -5.36 17.20
N MET A 101 -3.87 -6.16 16.13
CA MET A 101 -3.64 -7.60 16.26
C MET A 101 -2.17 -7.85 16.54
N ASP A 102 -1.86 -8.75 17.45
CA ASP A 102 -0.50 -9.23 17.68
C ASP A 102 -0.04 -10.10 16.51
N HIS A 103 0.99 -9.60 15.81
CA HIS A 103 1.53 -10.25 14.63
C HIS A 103 2.59 -11.29 14.96
N GLY A 104 3.22 -11.21 16.14
CA GLY A 104 4.43 -11.99 16.45
C GLY A 104 5.56 -11.76 15.45
N ASP A 105 6.46 -12.72 15.39
CA ASP A 105 7.53 -12.79 14.39
C ASP A 105 6.99 -13.28 13.04
N PRO A 106 7.44 -12.71 11.90
CA PRO A 106 7.06 -13.22 10.60
C PRO A 106 7.68 -14.60 10.36
N LEU A 107 6.96 -15.44 9.61
CA LEU A 107 7.57 -16.52 8.85
C LEU A 107 8.31 -15.88 7.67
N LEU A 108 9.64 -15.73 7.81
CA LEU A 108 10.51 -15.18 6.77
C LEU A 108 10.92 -16.27 5.78
N ILE A 109 10.57 -16.12 4.51
CA ILE A 109 10.98 -17.02 3.43
C ILE A 109 12.10 -16.36 2.63
N GLU A 110 13.32 -16.86 2.79
CA GLU A 110 14.52 -16.32 2.15
C GLU A 110 14.82 -17.08 0.85
N PRO A 111 15.39 -16.44 -0.18
CA PRO A 111 15.85 -17.15 -1.37
C PRO A 111 17.19 -17.84 -1.10
N ILE A 112 17.38 -18.99 -1.72
CA ILE A 112 18.67 -19.64 -1.88
C ILE A 112 19.01 -19.56 -3.37
N ASP A 113 20.08 -18.86 -3.72
CA ASP A 113 20.61 -18.86 -5.07
C ASP A 113 21.53 -20.08 -5.25
N PRO A 114 21.12 -21.10 -6.03
CA PRO A 114 21.95 -22.29 -6.23
C PRO A 114 23.16 -22.02 -7.13
N THR A 115 23.17 -20.90 -7.86
CA THR A 115 24.20 -20.52 -8.82
C THR A 115 24.51 -19.03 -8.67
N PRO A 116 25.02 -18.58 -7.51
CA PRO A 116 25.28 -17.17 -7.26
C PRO A 116 26.23 -16.62 -8.32
N ASP A 117 25.93 -15.41 -8.81
CA ASP A 117 26.79 -14.75 -9.78
C ASP A 117 28.18 -14.55 -9.13
N SER A 118 29.25 -14.91 -9.84
CA SER A 118 30.60 -14.94 -9.24
C SER A 118 31.16 -13.56 -8.89
N ASP A 119 30.52 -12.48 -9.36
CA ASP A 119 30.89 -11.09 -9.09
C ASP A 119 29.66 -10.22 -8.86
N LEU A 120 28.94 -10.48 -7.77
CA LEU A 120 27.86 -9.60 -7.31
C LEU A 120 28.42 -8.20 -7.02
N PRO A 121 27.71 -7.10 -7.34
CA PRO A 121 28.17 -5.76 -7.00
C PRO A 121 28.34 -5.55 -5.50
N GLU A 122 27.60 -6.30 -4.68
CA GLU A 122 27.67 -6.29 -3.22
C GLU A 122 27.97 -7.69 -2.66
N GLN A 123 28.81 -7.76 -1.63
CA GLN A 123 29.18 -8.98 -0.93
C GLN A 123 29.16 -8.74 0.58
N THR A 124 28.27 -9.43 1.29
CA THR A 124 28.26 -9.40 2.76
C THR A 124 29.47 -10.17 3.29
N LEU A 125 30.29 -9.51 4.10
CA LEU A 125 31.44 -10.10 4.78
C LEU A 125 31.05 -10.62 6.16
N PHE A 126 30.38 -9.79 6.96
CA PHE A 126 30.06 -10.09 8.36
C PHE A 126 28.67 -9.56 8.72
N ASP A 127 27.74 -10.47 9.00
CA ASP A 127 26.35 -10.19 9.39
C ASP A 127 26.07 -10.45 10.89
N PHE A 128 27.02 -11.08 11.60
CA PHE A 128 26.93 -11.42 13.02
C PHE A 128 25.78 -12.36 13.42
N GLU A 129 25.21 -13.12 12.47
CA GLU A 129 24.08 -14.02 12.74
C GLU A 129 24.49 -15.36 13.37
N LYS A 130 25.79 -15.56 13.63
CA LYS A 130 26.37 -16.77 14.26
C LYS A 130 27.25 -16.42 15.45
N ASP A 131 27.60 -17.40 16.27
CA ASP A 131 28.53 -17.19 17.39
C ASP A 131 29.96 -16.84 16.90
N TRP A 132 30.76 -16.24 17.79
CA TRP A 132 32.12 -15.77 17.46
C TRP A 132 33.03 -16.86 16.92
N ARG A 133 32.94 -18.07 17.46
CA ARG A 133 33.76 -19.21 17.05
C ARG A 133 33.42 -19.64 15.64
N THR A 134 32.13 -19.72 15.31
CA THR A 134 31.67 -20.06 13.96
C THR A 134 32.00 -18.97 12.94
N LEU A 135 32.02 -17.71 13.36
CA LEU A 135 32.47 -16.58 12.54
C LEU A 135 34.00 -16.51 12.40
N GLY A 136 34.76 -17.20 13.26
CA GLY A 136 36.22 -17.18 13.28
C GLY A 136 36.82 -15.87 13.84
N TRP A 137 36.06 -15.11 14.63
CA TRP A 137 36.55 -13.86 15.21
C TRP A 137 37.37 -14.11 16.47
N GLU A 138 38.44 -13.33 16.65
CA GLU A 138 39.34 -13.39 17.80
C GLU A 138 38.94 -12.32 18.81
N LEU A 139 38.76 -12.72 20.07
CA LEU A 139 38.37 -11.84 21.17
C LEU A 139 39.51 -11.60 22.14
N GLU A 140 39.64 -10.37 22.61
CA GLU A 140 40.50 -10.00 23.74
C GLU A 140 39.68 -9.21 24.77
N GLY A 141 39.88 -9.49 26.07
CA GLY A 141 39.15 -8.81 27.14
C GLY A 141 37.74 -9.36 27.36
N THR A 142 36.85 -8.56 27.95
CA THR A 142 35.52 -9.00 28.41
C THR A 142 34.35 -8.24 27.80
N ALA A 143 34.61 -7.31 26.87
CA ALA A 143 33.59 -6.38 26.39
C ALA A 143 32.53 -7.03 25.47
N PHE A 144 32.92 -7.95 24.59
CA PHE A 144 32.08 -8.44 23.48
C PHE A 144 31.27 -9.72 23.77
N GLY A 145 31.16 -10.10 25.05
CA GLY A 145 30.42 -11.28 25.48
C GLY A 145 30.87 -12.60 24.81
N ASP A 146 30.09 -13.66 24.98
CA ASP A 146 30.41 -14.99 24.43
C ASP A 146 29.94 -15.20 22.98
N ALA A 147 29.02 -14.36 22.48
CA ALA A 147 28.49 -14.38 21.11
C ALA A 147 27.87 -13.01 20.77
N PRO A 148 27.73 -12.62 19.48
CA PRO A 148 27.04 -11.38 19.10
C PRO A 148 25.68 -11.21 19.77
N MET A 149 25.33 -9.96 20.09
CA MET A 149 24.16 -9.59 20.86
C MET A 149 22.87 -9.79 20.09
N SER A 150 21.83 -10.33 20.71
CA SER A 150 20.49 -10.39 20.11
C SER A 150 19.75 -9.06 20.27
N HIS A 151 18.99 -8.67 19.24
CA HIS A 151 18.10 -7.51 19.29
C HIS A 151 17.22 -7.43 20.55
N SER A 152 16.70 -8.59 20.98
CA SER A 152 15.81 -8.72 22.15
C SER A 152 16.45 -8.27 23.47
N GLN A 153 17.79 -8.22 23.54
CA GLN A 153 18.53 -7.90 24.77
C GLN A 153 18.70 -6.40 25.02
N HIS A 154 18.57 -5.55 23.99
CA HIS A 154 18.86 -4.11 24.11
C HIS A 154 17.93 -3.18 23.31
N GLY A 155 17.09 -3.71 22.41
CA GLY A 155 16.09 -2.92 21.68
C GLY A 155 16.64 -1.90 20.68
N SER A 156 17.92 -2.01 20.30
CA SER A 156 18.59 -1.15 19.31
C SER A 156 17.92 -1.18 17.94
N LYS A 157 17.62 -0.02 17.34
CA LYS A 157 17.05 0.04 15.99
C LYS A 157 18.15 0.04 14.93
N GLY A 158 17.75 -0.19 13.68
CA GLY A 158 18.66 -0.09 12.54
C GLY A 158 19.62 -1.27 12.41
N ILE A 159 19.40 -2.38 13.11
CA ILE A 159 20.12 -3.64 12.87
C ILE A 159 19.66 -4.30 11.55
N VAL A 160 20.45 -5.23 11.03
CA VAL A 160 20.09 -6.12 9.92
C VAL A 160 20.14 -7.55 10.44
N GLY A 161 19.04 -8.29 10.31
CA GLY A 161 18.95 -9.63 10.90
C GLY A 161 18.54 -9.57 12.38
N LYS A 162 19.03 -10.53 13.17
CA LYS A 162 18.61 -10.74 14.57
C LYS A 162 19.72 -10.43 15.57
N ARG A 163 20.97 -10.32 15.12
CA ARG A 163 22.15 -10.14 15.98
C ARG A 163 23.09 -9.07 15.44
N TYR A 164 23.95 -8.55 16.31
CA TYR A 164 24.97 -7.56 15.97
C TYR A 164 26.14 -7.62 16.96
N ALA A 165 27.32 -7.14 16.54
CA ALA A 165 28.46 -7.03 17.43
C ALA A 165 28.25 -5.86 18.41
N ALA A 166 28.38 -6.08 19.70
CA ALA A 166 28.26 -5.04 20.72
C ALA A 166 29.26 -5.25 21.83
N SER A 167 29.78 -4.19 22.43
CA SER A 167 30.61 -4.26 23.64
C SER A 167 29.82 -4.02 24.94
N PHE A 168 28.48 -4.07 24.87
CA PHE A 168 27.58 -3.72 25.96
C PHE A 168 26.67 -4.90 26.38
N TYR A 169 27.11 -5.78 27.29
CA TYR A 169 26.30 -6.90 27.81
C TYR A 169 25.74 -6.62 29.22
N GLY A 170 24.88 -5.60 29.33
CA GLY A 170 24.12 -5.29 30.54
C GLY A 170 24.71 -4.26 31.49
N TYR A 171 25.95 -3.78 31.28
CA TYR A 171 26.54 -2.61 31.93
C TYR A 171 27.72 -2.03 31.13
N ASP A 172 27.99 -0.73 31.30
CA ASP A 172 29.17 -0.04 30.71
C ASP A 172 30.46 -0.41 31.48
N GLY A 173 31.59 -0.57 30.79
CA GLY A 173 32.93 -0.73 31.39
C GLY A 173 33.67 -2.03 31.10
N GLY A 174 33.12 -2.92 30.28
CA GLY A 174 33.86 -4.03 29.68
C GLY A 174 34.92 -3.49 28.71
N LEU A 175 36.17 -3.94 28.84
CA LEU A 175 37.27 -3.52 27.96
C LEU A 175 37.67 -4.69 27.08
N GLY A 176 37.94 -4.44 25.81
CA GLY A 176 38.34 -5.50 24.90
C GLY A 176 38.36 -5.12 23.44
N THR A 177 38.71 -6.11 22.61
CA THR A 177 38.59 -6.04 21.16
C THR A 177 37.96 -7.32 20.62
N VAL A 178 37.31 -7.21 19.46
CA VAL A 178 36.93 -8.37 18.65
C VAL A 178 37.40 -8.12 17.22
N THR A 179 38.17 -9.06 16.68
CA THR A 179 38.89 -8.90 15.40
C THR A 179 38.47 -9.99 14.42
N SER A 180 38.16 -9.61 13.19
CA SER A 180 37.70 -10.52 12.15
C SER A 180 38.82 -11.42 11.60
N PRO A 181 38.47 -12.53 10.93
CA PRO A 181 39.36 -13.18 9.96
C PRO A 181 39.87 -12.19 8.91
N GLU A 182 40.99 -12.52 8.27
CA GLU A 182 41.54 -11.75 7.16
C GLU A 182 40.70 -11.94 5.89
N PHE A 183 40.46 -10.83 5.17
CA PHE A 183 39.75 -10.82 3.89
C PHE A 183 40.46 -9.91 2.87
N VAL A 184 40.12 -10.04 1.59
CA VAL A 184 40.67 -9.22 0.51
C VAL A 184 39.71 -8.09 0.15
N LEU A 185 40.23 -6.88 0.02
CA LEU A 185 39.47 -5.70 -0.42
C LEU A 185 39.25 -5.74 -1.94
N GLY A 186 38.27 -6.56 -2.36
CA GLY A 186 38.00 -6.81 -3.79
C GLY A 186 37.15 -5.76 -4.50
N LYS A 187 36.49 -4.86 -3.75
CA LYS A 187 35.52 -3.88 -4.26
C LYS A 187 35.85 -2.46 -3.83
N ASP A 188 35.22 -1.49 -4.47
CA ASP A 188 35.53 -0.06 -4.31
C ASP A 188 35.08 0.56 -2.99
N TYR A 189 34.11 -0.03 -2.29
CA TYR A 189 33.54 0.49 -1.04
C TYR A 189 33.37 -0.61 0.02
N LEU A 190 33.42 -0.20 1.28
CA LEU A 190 32.96 -1.01 2.41
C LEU A 190 31.92 -0.23 3.20
N HIS A 191 30.74 -0.81 3.32
CA HIS A 191 29.65 -0.28 4.11
C HIS A 191 29.46 -1.12 5.36
N PHE A 192 29.03 -0.49 6.44
CA PHE A 192 28.68 -1.16 7.69
C PHE A 192 27.85 -0.24 8.55
N LYS A 193 27.16 -0.77 9.55
CA LYS A 193 26.39 0.02 10.50
C LYS A 193 27.16 0.15 11.81
N VAL A 194 27.07 1.31 12.46
CA VAL A 194 27.75 1.58 13.74
C VAL A 194 26.83 2.33 14.70
N ALA A 195 26.94 1.99 15.99
CA ALA A 195 26.32 2.67 17.12
C ALA A 195 27.30 2.75 18.30
N GLY A 196 26.88 3.35 19.40
CA GLY A 196 27.68 3.50 20.63
C GLY A 196 28.20 4.93 20.86
N GLY A 197 29.25 5.03 21.67
CA GLY A 197 29.91 6.28 22.06
C GLY A 197 30.65 6.97 20.92
N SER A 198 31.11 8.19 21.16
CA SER A 198 31.69 9.09 20.15
C SER A 198 33.18 9.39 20.34
N GLU A 199 33.84 8.76 21.32
CA GLU A 199 35.23 9.04 21.71
C GLU A 199 36.21 8.18 20.89
N LYS A 200 36.73 8.71 19.78
CA LYS A 200 37.60 7.98 18.84
C LYS A 200 38.94 7.53 19.46
N GLU A 201 39.39 8.12 20.55
CA GLU A 201 40.64 7.75 21.19
C GLU A 201 40.56 6.38 21.88
N ILE A 202 39.35 5.95 22.24
CA ILE A 202 39.11 4.78 23.10
C ILE A 202 38.03 3.83 22.56
N LEU A 203 37.25 4.25 21.57
CA LEU A 203 36.22 3.44 20.90
C LEU A 203 36.48 3.40 19.40
N GLY A 204 36.06 2.33 18.74
CA GLY A 204 35.85 2.38 17.30
C GLY A 204 35.74 1.06 16.57
N VAL A 205 35.21 1.16 15.36
CA VAL A 205 35.31 0.16 14.30
C VAL A 205 36.49 0.57 13.42
N HIS A 206 37.49 -0.29 13.31
CA HIS A 206 38.71 -0.07 12.56
C HIS A 206 38.78 -0.96 11.32
N LEU A 207 39.22 -0.39 10.19
CA LEU A 207 39.74 -1.18 9.07
C LEU A 207 41.27 -1.25 9.19
N LEU A 208 41.77 -2.45 9.45
CA LEU A 208 43.20 -2.72 9.50
C LEU A 208 43.66 -3.25 8.15
N VAL A 209 44.38 -2.46 7.36
CA VAL A 209 45.00 -2.91 6.11
C VAL A 209 46.47 -3.20 6.39
N GLU A 210 46.90 -4.44 6.12
CA GLU A 210 48.28 -4.88 6.39
C GLU A 210 48.73 -4.59 7.84
N GLY A 211 47.81 -4.69 8.79
CA GLY A 211 48.04 -4.44 10.23
C GLY A 211 47.96 -2.98 10.66
N THR A 212 47.75 -2.03 9.75
CA THR A 212 47.63 -0.60 10.06
C THR A 212 46.18 -0.14 9.97
N SER A 213 45.68 0.58 10.98
CA SER A 213 44.35 1.20 10.94
C SER A 213 44.31 2.33 9.92
N VAL A 214 43.63 2.12 8.80
CA VAL A 214 43.48 3.13 7.73
C VAL A 214 42.17 3.89 7.81
N TYR A 215 41.14 3.30 8.40
CA TYR A 215 39.87 3.95 8.74
C TYR A 215 39.43 3.65 10.15
N GLN A 216 38.68 4.58 10.74
CA GLN A 216 38.07 4.43 12.06
C GLN A 216 36.74 5.21 12.16
N GLU A 217 35.69 4.52 12.59
CA GLU A 217 34.38 5.10 12.89
C GLU A 217 33.91 4.79 14.31
N VAL A 218 33.07 5.68 14.83
CA VAL A 218 32.44 5.57 16.14
C VAL A 218 30.95 5.89 16.03
N GLY A 219 30.19 5.60 17.10
CA GLY A 219 28.80 6.01 17.23
C GLY A 219 28.66 7.51 17.53
N LYS A 220 27.42 7.92 17.79
CA LYS A 220 27.06 9.31 18.11
C LYS A 220 26.37 9.44 19.47
N ARG A 221 26.76 8.59 20.43
CA ARG A 221 26.06 8.38 21.71
C ARG A 221 24.62 7.95 21.46
N SER A 222 24.48 6.91 20.64
CA SER A 222 23.19 6.35 20.21
C SER A 222 23.22 4.83 20.33
N ASN A 223 22.08 4.24 20.67
CA ASN A 223 21.87 2.79 20.62
C ASN A 223 21.49 2.31 19.22
N ASP A 224 21.08 3.23 18.34
CA ASP A 224 20.58 2.91 17.01
C ASP A 224 21.71 2.91 15.99
N LEU A 225 21.77 1.85 15.18
CA LEU A 225 22.82 1.61 14.21
C LEU A 225 22.55 2.38 12.92
N GLU A 226 23.55 3.15 12.49
CA GLU A 226 23.51 3.94 11.25
C GLU A 226 24.58 3.47 10.28
N TRP A 227 24.27 3.51 8.98
CA TRP A 227 25.24 3.21 7.93
C TRP A 227 26.44 4.17 7.90
N ARG A 228 27.61 3.62 7.60
CA ARG A 228 28.87 4.27 7.26
C ARG A 228 29.40 3.66 5.98
N THR A 229 30.20 4.45 5.26
CA THR A 229 30.82 4.05 4.00
C THR A 229 32.29 4.46 4.03
N TRP A 230 33.17 3.53 3.69
CA TRP A 230 34.57 3.78 3.42
C TRP A 230 34.86 3.55 1.94
N ASP A 231 35.66 4.43 1.35
CA ASP A 231 36.17 4.29 -0.02
C ASP A 231 37.45 3.47 0.02
N LEU A 232 37.46 2.34 -0.67
CA LEU A 232 38.54 1.36 -0.64
C LEU A 232 39.40 1.36 -1.90
N ARG A 233 39.15 2.27 -2.86
CA ARG A 233 39.83 2.24 -4.17
C ARG A 233 41.35 2.27 -4.06
N GLU A 234 41.89 2.99 -3.08
CA GLU A 234 43.34 3.06 -2.81
C GLU A 234 43.91 1.76 -2.20
N TYR A 235 43.06 0.92 -1.62
CA TYR A 235 43.43 -0.31 -0.92
C TYR A 235 42.99 -1.57 -1.67
N ARG A 236 42.50 -1.44 -2.92
CA ARG A 236 41.99 -2.55 -3.72
C ARG A 236 43.02 -3.67 -3.86
N GLY A 237 42.59 -4.90 -3.64
CA GLY A 237 43.41 -6.11 -3.69
C GLY A 237 44.27 -6.36 -2.44
N LYS A 238 44.30 -5.45 -1.47
CA LYS A 238 45.03 -5.66 -0.22
C LYS A 238 44.26 -6.55 0.76
N LYS A 239 45.01 -7.15 1.69
CA LYS A 239 44.47 -7.90 2.82
C LYS A 239 44.10 -6.97 3.97
N ALA A 240 42.96 -7.22 4.59
CA ALA A 240 42.44 -6.43 5.68
C ALA A 240 41.76 -7.26 6.77
N LYS A 241 41.57 -6.63 7.93
CA LYS A 241 40.74 -7.11 9.05
C LYS A 241 39.83 -5.98 9.55
N ILE A 242 38.68 -6.34 10.09
CA ILE A 242 37.85 -5.44 10.89
C ILE A 242 38.18 -5.67 12.36
N GLN A 243 38.35 -4.60 13.12
CA GLN A 243 38.52 -4.67 14.57
C GLN A 243 37.57 -3.71 15.26
N LEU A 244 36.76 -4.21 16.19
CA LEU A 244 35.99 -3.37 17.11
C LEU A 244 36.79 -3.23 18.40
N VAL A 245 36.89 -2.00 18.90
CA VAL A 245 37.68 -1.65 20.08
C VAL A 245 36.79 -0.95 21.10
N ASP A 246 36.85 -1.41 22.34
CA ASP A 246 36.31 -0.72 23.49
C ASP A 246 37.34 -0.62 24.62
N LYS A 247 37.73 0.62 24.93
CA LYS A 247 38.64 0.96 26.03
C LYS A 247 37.99 1.94 27.01
N SER A 248 36.67 2.10 26.97
CA SER A 248 35.97 3.08 27.79
C SER A 248 35.48 2.51 29.12
N LYS A 249 35.51 3.35 30.17
CA LYS A 249 34.91 3.07 31.48
C LYS A 249 33.81 4.07 31.85
N GLY A 250 33.48 4.99 30.93
CA GLY A 250 32.50 6.05 31.14
C GLY A 250 31.12 5.69 30.61
N GLY A 251 30.11 6.51 30.93
CA GLY A 251 28.76 6.34 30.37
C GLY A 251 28.74 6.59 28.87
N TRP A 252 28.06 5.73 28.10
CA TRP A 252 28.18 5.60 26.63
C TRP A 252 29.51 5.00 26.16
N GLY A 253 30.26 4.39 27.06
CA GLY A 253 31.51 3.70 26.77
C GLY A 253 31.30 2.34 26.15
N PHE A 254 30.64 2.28 25.00
CA PHE A 254 30.48 1.07 24.21
C PHE A 254 30.53 1.35 22.70
N ILE A 255 30.81 0.32 21.91
CA ILE A 255 30.73 0.32 20.45
C ILE A 255 29.82 -0.82 20.00
N SER A 256 29.06 -0.60 18.93
CA SER A 256 28.34 -1.67 18.26
C SER A 256 28.48 -1.53 16.76
N ALA A 257 28.56 -2.65 16.05
CA ALA A 257 28.61 -2.67 14.60
C ALA A 257 27.82 -3.84 14.02
N ASP A 258 27.38 -3.66 12.78
CA ASP A 258 26.58 -4.66 12.09
C ASP A 258 26.78 -4.60 10.57
N HIS A 259 26.54 -5.72 9.92
CA HIS A 259 26.34 -5.88 8.47
C HIS A 259 27.40 -5.21 7.58
N PHE A 260 28.63 -5.75 7.63
CA PHE A 260 29.74 -5.31 6.78
C PHE A 260 29.57 -5.84 5.35
N VAL A 261 29.54 -4.95 4.37
CA VAL A 261 29.30 -5.26 2.95
C VAL A 261 30.35 -4.58 2.06
N LEU A 262 31.12 -5.38 1.32
CA LEU A 262 31.94 -4.86 0.22
C LEU A 262 31.02 -4.53 -0.97
N SER A 263 31.19 -3.37 -1.60
CA SER A 263 30.34 -2.91 -2.69
C SER A 263 31.14 -2.23 -3.80
N GLU A 264 30.69 -2.37 -5.05
CA GLU A 264 31.12 -1.54 -6.17
C GLU A 264 30.35 -0.21 -6.25
N LEU A 265 29.32 -0.04 -5.40
CA LEU A 265 28.43 1.12 -5.39
C LEU A 265 28.72 1.99 -4.16
N PRO A 266 28.69 3.34 -4.29
CA PRO A 266 28.84 4.24 -3.14
C PRO A 266 27.55 4.34 -2.30
N THR A 267 26.43 3.82 -2.80
CA THR A 267 25.12 3.88 -2.14
C THR A 267 25.00 2.83 -1.04
N THR A 268 24.19 3.11 -0.02
CA THR A 268 23.91 2.18 1.06
C THR A 268 23.45 0.80 0.56
N PRO A 269 24.05 -0.30 1.04
CA PRO A 269 23.68 -1.64 0.61
C PRO A 269 22.26 -2.03 0.99
N LYS A 270 21.68 -2.91 0.18
CA LYS A 270 20.40 -3.56 0.50
C LYS A 270 20.66 -4.73 1.43
N SER A 271 19.86 -4.84 2.48
CA SER A 271 20.05 -5.82 3.55
C SER A 271 19.59 -7.24 3.20
N GLY A 272 19.78 -7.67 1.94
CA GLY A 272 19.40 -8.99 1.43
C GLY A 272 19.47 -9.11 -0.11
N PRO A 273 19.28 -10.31 -0.66
CA PRO A 273 19.52 -10.60 -2.07
C PRO A 273 18.50 -10.00 -3.05
N PHE A 274 17.28 -9.68 -2.61
CA PHE A 274 16.30 -9.04 -3.47
C PHE A 274 16.58 -7.55 -3.60
N SER A 275 16.54 -7.05 -4.83
CA SER A 275 16.71 -5.64 -5.14
C SER A 275 15.44 -4.82 -4.91
N HIS A 276 14.27 -5.33 -5.31
CA HIS A 276 12.99 -4.65 -5.15
C HIS A 276 11.81 -5.61 -5.39
N ALA A 277 10.62 -5.16 -5.06
CA ALA A 277 9.33 -5.73 -5.41
C ALA A 277 8.64 -4.89 -6.51
N SER A 278 7.90 -5.55 -7.39
CA SER A 278 7.03 -4.91 -8.38
C SER A 278 5.66 -5.58 -8.44
N THR A 279 4.67 -4.86 -8.97
CA THR A 279 3.31 -5.38 -9.17
C THR A 279 3.27 -6.19 -10.46
N LEU A 280 3.02 -7.49 -10.34
CA LEU A 280 2.95 -8.44 -11.46
C LEU A 280 1.55 -8.56 -12.04
N ASN A 281 0.55 -8.68 -11.17
CA ASN A 281 -0.85 -8.82 -11.56
C ASN A 281 -1.78 -8.47 -10.40
N TRP A 282 -3.04 -8.19 -10.69
CA TRP A 282 -4.11 -8.09 -9.71
C TRP A 282 -5.46 -8.41 -10.37
N GLY A 283 -6.43 -8.74 -9.53
CA GLY A 283 -7.85 -8.72 -9.86
C GLY A 283 -8.59 -7.97 -8.76
N ASP A 284 -9.90 -8.17 -8.65
CA ASP A 284 -10.73 -7.36 -7.75
C ASP A 284 -10.40 -7.50 -6.25
N TRP A 285 -9.78 -8.61 -5.81
CA TRP A 285 -9.35 -8.76 -4.41
C TRP A 285 -8.07 -9.57 -4.18
N HIS A 286 -7.36 -9.97 -5.25
CA HIS A 286 -6.02 -10.58 -5.16
C HIS A 286 -4.96 -9.69 -5.80
N VAL A 287 -3.72 -9.88 -5.38
CA VAL A 287 -2.54 -9.25 -5.97
C VAL A 287 -1.41 -10.27 -6.09
N ALA A 288 -0.59 -10.13 -7.12
CA ALA A 288 0.66 -10.83 -7.28
C ALA A 288 1.79 -9.79 -7.34
N MET A 289 2.80 -9.95 -6.49
CA MET A 289 4.03 -9.17 -6.54
C MET A 289 5.19 -10.04 -7.06
N ARG A 290 6.21 -9.41 -7.63
CA ARG A 290 7.45 -10.08 -8.05
C ARG A 290 8.63 -9.50 -7.28
N LEU A 291 9.40 -10.36 -6.64
CA LEU A 291 10.68 -10.02 -6.02
C LEU A 291 11.81 -10.33 -6.99
N HIS A 292 12.69 -9.35 -7.22
CA HIS A 292 13.77 -9.42 -8.20
C HIS A 292 15.13 -9.57 -7.53
N LEU A 293 15.82 -10.70 -7.75
CA LEU A 293 17.24 -10.82 -7.41
C LEU A 293 18.07 -10.29 -8.58
N ASN A 294 17.83 -10.82 -9.78
CA ASN A 294 18.34 -10.31 -11.05
C ASN A 294 17.36 -10.60 -12.19
N GLU A 295 17.72 -10.31 -13.45
CA GLU A 295 16.82 -10.49 -14.60
C GLU A 295 16.29 -11.93 -14.76
N SER A 296 17.10 -12.92 -14.39
CA SER A 296 16.78 -14.35 -14.53
C SER A 296 16.23 -14.99 -13.24
N LYS A 297 16.55 -14.40 -12.08
CA LYS A 297 16.26 -14.96 -10.75
C LYS A 297 15.25 -14.09 -10.00
N LYS A 298 14.08 -14.65 -9.73
CA LYS A 298 12.93 -13.93 -9.15
C LYS A 298 11.99 -14.85 -8.41
N ALA A 299 11.11 -14.27 -7.59
CA ALA A 299 10.01 -15.00 -6.94
C ALA A 299 8.70 -14.25 -7.13
N ASP A 300 7.71 -14.90 -7.73
CA ASP A 300 6.36 -14.35 -7.87
C ASP A 300 5.53 -14.77 -6.65
N VAL A 301 4.91 -13.83 -5.95
CA VAL A 301 4.18 -14.06 -4.69
C VAL A 301 2.73 -13.64 -4.87
N THR A 302 1.81 -14.59 -4.78
CA THR A 302 0.37 -14.37 -4.96
C THR A 302 -0.38 -14.54 -3.64
N PHE A 303 -1.28 -13.61 -3.33
CA PHE A 303 -2.13 -13.62 -2.13
C PHE A 303 -3.31 -12.67 -2.33
N GLY A 304 -4.31 -12.73 -1.45
CA GLY A 304 -5.51 -11.91 -1.62
C GLY A 304 -6.37 -11.87 -0.38
N ARG A 305 -7.33 -10.94 -0.37
CA ARG A 305 -8.21 -10.78 0.78
C ARG A 305 -9.07 -12.01 1.00
N GLY A 306 -9.08 -12.53 2.23
CA GLY A 306 -9.81 -13.73 2.60
C GLY A 306 -9.16 -15.03 2.11
N MET A 307 -8.02 -15.01 1.43
CA MET A 307 -7.36 -16.23 0.99
C MET A 307 -6.49 -16.79 2.12
N PRO A 308 -6.73 -18.01 2.62
CA PRO A 308 -5.96 -18.60 3.71
C PRO A 308 -4.63 -19.19 3.24
N TYR A 309 -4.05 -18.63 2.18
CA TYR A 309 -2.82 -19.05 1.54
C TYR A 309 -1.97 -17.85 1.10
N VAL A 310 -0.65 -18.07 1.05
CA VAL A 310 0.31 -17.31 0.26
C VAL A 310 1.02 -18.31 -0.66
N TRP A 311 1.11 -18.00 -1.95
CA TRP A 311 1.80 -18.83 -2.93
C TRP A 311 3.07 -18.13 -3.40
N ILE A 312 4.18 -18.86 -3.45
CA ILE A 312 5.48 -18.35 -3.90
C ILE A 312 5.97 -19.24 -5.05
N GLU A 313 6.22 -18.63 -6.20
CA GLU A 313 6.68 -19.27 -7.43
C GLU A 313 8.11 -18.79 -7.74
N PRO A 314 9.15 -19.47 -7.23
CA PRO A 314 10.53 -19.08 -7.51
C PRO A 314 10.96 -19.47 -8.94
N ARG A 315 11.79 -18.64 -9.55
CA ARG A 315 12.45 -18.88 -10.85
C ARG A 315 13.95 -18.72 -10.67
N GLY A 316 14.70 -19.78 -10.94
CA GLY A 316 16.16 -19.80 -10.74
C GLY A 316 16.58 -19.75 -9.27
N LEU A 317 15.64 -19.93 -8.33
CA LEU A 317 15.85 -19.86 -6.89
C LEU A 317 15.31 -21.12 -6.21
N GLN A 318 15.93 -21.47 -5.10
CA GLN A 318 15.35 -22.33 -4.07
C GLN A 318 14.88 -21.44 -2.91
N LEU A 319 14.13 -21.98 -1.95
CA LEU A 319 13.62 -21.19 -0.82
C LEU A 319 14.03 -21.83 0.51
N LYS A 320 14.41 -21.00 1.46
CA LYS A 320 14.67 -21.36 2.86
C LYS A 320 13.43 -21.05 3.68
N ILE A 321 12.95 -22.07 4.39
CA ILE A 321 11.81 -22.00 5.29
C ILE A 321 12.36 -22.27 6.70
N PRO A 322 12.26 -21.34 7.66
CA PRO A 322 12.86 -21.51 8.97
C PRO A 322 12.19 -22.65 9.74
N GLY A 323 12.97 -23.36 10.56
CA GLY A 323 12.48 -24.43 11.41
C GLY A 323 12.32 -25.79 10.73
N GLU A 324 11.80 -26.74 11.49
CA GLU A 324 11.65 -28.14 11.10
C GLU A 324 10.23 -28.41 10.59
N LEU A 325 10.14 -28.80 9.31
CA LEU A 325 8.88 -29.17 8.69
C LEU A 325 8.50 -30.62 9.05
N GLN A 326 7.31 -30.82 9.60
CA GLN A 326 6.77 -32.16 9.87
C GLN A 326 6.40 -32.88 8.55
N ALA A 327 6.43 -34.22 8.57
CA ALA A 327 6.18 -35.04 7.38
C ALA A 327 4.79 -34.83 6.73
N ASN A 328 3.80 -34.39 7.50
CA ASN A 328 2.45 -34.06 7.01
C ASN A 328 2.33 -32.62 6.48
N GLY A 329 3.41 -31.84 6.46
CA GLY A 329 3.43 -30.45 6.00
C GLY A 329 3.14 -29.42 7.09
N ILE A 330 3.08 -29.79 8.36
CA ILE A 330 2.87 -28.84 9.46
C ILE A 330 4.21 -28.20 9.87
N LEU A 331 4.21 -26.88 10.00
CA LEU A 331 5.29 -26.09 10.60
C LEU A 331 4.74 -25.26 11.75
N VAL A 332 5.40 -25.32 12.91
CA VAL A 332 5.14 -24.42 14.04
C VAL A 332 6.26 -23.39 14.09
N HIS A 333 5.91 -22.11 13.99
CA HIS A 333 6.85 -20.99 14.06
C HIS A 333 6.22 -19.89 14.89
N ASP A 334 6.92 -19.44 15.93
CA ASP A 334 6.43 -18.41 16.86
C ASP A 334 4.99 -18.68 17.35
N GLU A 335 4.79 -19.89 17.91
CA GLU A 335 3.50 -20.39 18.43
C GLU A 335 2.35 -20.48 17.41
N ARG A 336 2.63 -20.19 16.13
CA ARG A 336 1.66 -20.22 15.04
C ARG A 336 1.84 -21.47 14.19
N VAL A 337 0.73 -22.04 13.77
CA VAL A 337 0.70 -23.26 12.96
C VAL A 337 0.44 -22.92 11.49
N PHE A 338 1.40 -23.28 10.65
CA PHE A 338 1.36 -23.14 9.20
C PHE A 338 1.27 -24.51 8.53
N GLY A 339 0.58 -24.56 7.39
CA GLY A 339 0.67 -25.66 6.44
C GLY A 339 1.64 -25.27 5.32
N ILE A 340 2.64 -26.10 5.05
CA ILE A 340 3.69 -25.84 4.07
C ILE A 340 3.64 -26.97 3.04
N PHE A 341 3.29 -26.62 1.81
CA PHE A 341 3.05 -27.58 0.75
C PHE A 341 3.88 -27.25 -0.49
N ALA A 342 4.28 -28.28 -1.23
CA ALA A 342 5.11 -28.18 -2.43
C ALA A 342 4.41 -28.79 -3.65
N PRO A 343 3.35 -28.18 -4.22
CA PRO A 343 2.74 -28.66 -5.46
C PRO A 343 3.79 -28.79 -6.59
N GLY A 344 4.13 -30.02 -6.97
CA GLY A 344 5.17 -30.30 -7.97
C GLY A 344 6.61 -30.05 -7.51
N GLY A 345 6.85 -29.89 -6.20
CA GLY A 345 8.17 -29.64 -5.61
C GLY A 345 8.57 -30.66 -4.55
N SER A 346 9.63 -30.36 -3.82
CA SER A 346 10.15 -31.19 -2.74
C SER A 346 10.73 -30.35 -1.60
N PHE A 347 10.84 -30.98 -0.43
CA PHE A 347 11.48 -30.44 0.75
C PHE A 347 12.71 -31.27 1.12
N LYS A 348 13.75 -30.58 1.59
CA LYS A 348 14.95 -31.20 2.15
C LYS A 348 15.24 -30.58 3.53
N PRO A 349 15.24 -31.37 4.60
CA PRO A 349 15.66 -30.90 5.92
C PRO A 349 17.14 -30.46 5.89
N MET A 350 17.41 -29.32 6.50
CA MET A 350 18.75 -28.75 6.67
C MET A 350 18.94 -28.38 8.15
N ASP A 351 20.15 -28.02 8.55
CA ASP A 351 20.43 -27.60 9.93
C ASP A 351 19.74 -26.24 10.20
N GLY A 352 18.71 -26.25 11.05
CA GLY A 352 17.93 -25.07 11.45
C GLY A 352 16.88 -24.56 10.44
N TYR A 353 16.72 -25.19 9.28
CA TYR A 353 15.71 -24.80 8.28
C TYR A 353 15.31 -25.95 7.35
N THR A 354 14.24 -25.76 6.59
CA THR A 354 13.80 -26.65 5.51
C THR A 354 14.02 -25.97 4.17
N GLN A 355 14.76 -26.62 3.27
CA GLN A 355 14.96 -26.16 1.90
C GLN A 355 13.81 -26.63 1.01
N PHE A 356 13.20 -25.71 0.27
CA PHE A 356 12.22 -26.00 -0.77
C PHE A 356 12.85 -25.92 -2.17
N THR A 357 12.45 -26.83 -3.04
CA THR A 357 12.81 -26.81 -4.47
C THR A 357 11.60 -27.23 -5.30
N GLY A 358 11.15 -26.40 -6.23
CA GLY A 358 9.99 -26.71 -7.04
C GLY A 358 9.31 -25.46 -7.62
N PRO A 359 8.23 -25.64 -8.38
CA PRO A 359 7.55 -24.55 -9.06
C PRO A 359 6.68 -23.70 -8.13
N VAL A 360 6.15 -24.28 -7.04
CA VAL A 360 5.22 -23.61 -6.12
C VAL A 360 5.49 -24.03 -4.68
N LEU A 361 5.72 -23.06 -3.82
CA LEU A 361 5.61 -23.19 -2.37
C LEU A 361 4.27 -22.57 -1.94
N SER A 362 3.44 -23.33 -1.24
CA SER A 362 2.16 -22.85 -0.70
C SER A 362 2.22 -22.84 0.82
N ILE A 363 1.88 -21.68 1.41
CA ILE A 363 1.89 -21.44 2.85
C ILE A 363 0.47 -21.17 3.29
N ALA A 364 -0.08 -22.03 4.14
CA ALA A 364 -1.46 -22.04 4.56
C ALA A 364 -1.63 -21.69 6.04
N ALA A 365 -2.70 -20.96 6.37
CA ALA A 365 -3.06 -20.64 7.74
C ALA A 365 -3.83 -21.83 8.35
N LEU A 366 -3.15 -22.83 8.90
CA LEU A 366 -3.83 -24.01 9.45
C LEU A 366 -4.56 -23.73 10.76
N ASN A 367 -4.11 -22.72 11.52
CA ASN A 367 -4.61 -22.50 12.89
C ASN A 367 -4.36 -23.75 13.77
N GLU A 368 -4.96 -23.80 14.95
CA GLU A 368 -4.83 -24.96 15.87
C GLU A 368 -5.58 -26.23 15.38
N ASP A 369 -6.40 -26.16 14.31
CA ASP A 369 -7.15 -27.31 13.79
C ASP A 369 -6.29 -28.14 12.80
N LEU A 370 -5.38 -28.94 13.36
CA LEU A 370 -4.47 -29.80 12.59
C LEU A 370 -5.18 -30.88 11.76
N SER A 371 -6.45 -31.18 12.06
CA SER A 371 -7.24 -32.17 11.31
C SER A 371 -7.51 -31.75 9.86
N ARG A 372 -7.25 -30.47 9.52
CA ARG A 372 -7.54 -29.90 8.20
C ARG A 372 -6.34 -29.89 7.26
N VAL A 373 -5.18 -30.41 7.67
CA VAL A 373 -3.97 -30.41 6.84
C VAL A 373 -4.19 -31.04 5.46
N GLU A 374 -4.95 -32.14 5.39
CA GLU A 374 -5.26 -32.82 4.11
C GLU A 374 -6.14 -31.96 3.20
N LEU A 375 -7.14 -31.26 3.78
CA LEU A 375 -7.98 -30.33 3.04
C LEU A 375 -7.12 -29.22 2.42
N PHE A 376 -6.21 -28.64 3.20
CA PHE A 376 -5.34 -27.58 2.71
C PHE A 376 -4.30 -28.06 1.69
N SER A 377 -3.75 -29.26 1.90
CA SER A 377 -2.83 -29.89 0.96
C SER A 377 -3.49 -30.11 -0.41
N ALA A 378 -4.73 -30.60 -0.42
CA ALA A 378 -5.49 -30.85 -1.65
C ALA A 378 -5.79 -29.58 -2.48
N HIS A 379 -5.79 -28.40 -1.87
CA HIS A 379 -6.05 -27.12 -2.53
C HIS A 379 -4.79 -26.23 -2.63
N ALA A 380 -3.61 -26.73 -2.24
CA ALA A 380 -2.38 -25.96 -2.23
C ALA A 380 -1.93 -25.48 -3.62
N GLY A 381 -2.34 -26.17 -4.69
CA GLY A 381 -2.07 -25.81 -6.08
C GLY A 381 -3.03 -24.76 -6.69
N ALA A 382 -4.10 -24.40 -5.98
CA ALA A 382 -5.17 -23.54 -6.48
C ALA A 382 -4.82 -22.03 -6.46
N ILE A 383 -3.69 -21.66 -7.08
CA ILE A 383 -3.18 -20.28 -7.12
C ILE A 383 -4.14 -19.39 -7.92
N PRO A 384 -4.67 -18.28 -7.38
CA PRO A 384 -5.54 -17.38 -8.11
C PRO A 384 -4.74 -16.64 -9.19
N ARG A 385 -5.26 -16.66 -10.41
CA ARG A 385 -4.75 -15.90 -11.57
C ARG A 385 -5.65 -14.73 -11.94
N ASP A 386 -6.92 -14.82 -11.56
CA ASP A 386 -7.89 -13.75 -11.70
C ASP A 386 -8.98 -13.86 -10.64
N THR A 387 -9.48 -12.71 -10.20
CA THR A 387 -10.62 -12.59 -9.27
C THR A 387 -11.58 -11.55 -9.81
N GLN A 388 -12.84 -11.93 -9.99
CA GLN A 388 -13.88 -11.08 -10.60
C GLN A 388 -15.12 -10.99 -9.71
N PHE A 389 -15.56 -9.76 -9.47
CA PHE A 389 -16.74 -9.38 -8.71
C PHE A 389 -17.80 -8.84 -9.68
N ASP A 390 -18.87 -9.60 -9.84
CA ASP A 390 -20.05 -9.18 -10.58
C ASP A 390 -21.21 -8.92 -9.62
N TRP A 391 -22.18 -8.11 -10.04
CA TRP A 391 -23.41 -7.89 -9.28
C TRP A 391 -24.64 -7.77 -10.20
N GLU A 392 -25.80 -8.11 -9.64
CA GLU A 392 -27.10 -7.95 -10.28
C GLU A 392 -28.10 -7.39 -9.26
N TYR A 393 -28.82 -6.32 -9.63
CA TYR A 393 -29.95 -5.86 -8.85
C TYR A 393 -31.22 -6.64 -9.21
N GLU A 394 -31.64 -7.53 -8.32
CA GLU A 394 -32.85 -8.33 -8.45
C GLU A 394 -34.06 -7.54 -7.92
N LYS A 395 -34.52 -6.58 -8.73
CA LYS A 395 -35.57 -5.61 -8.35
C LYS A 395 -36.80 -6.24 -7.68
N GLU A 396 -37.34 -7.32 -8.25
CA GLU A 396 -38.56 -7.97 -7.74
C GLU A 396 -38.35 -8.64 -6.37
N LYS A 397 -37.10 -8.96 -6.02
CA LYS A 397 -36.73 -9.55 -4.73
C LYS A 397 -36.30 -8.50 -3.71
N GLY A 398 -36.07 -7.26 -4.13
CA GLY A 398 -35.45 -6.24 -3.30
C GLY A 398 -34.07 -6.69 -2.82
N SER A 399 -33.24 -7.24 -3.71
CA SER A 399 -31.90 -7.72 -3.37
C SER A 399 -30.85 -7.33 -4.41
N VAL A 400 -29.61 -7.19 -3.97
CA VAL A 400 -28.44 -7.11 -4.84
C VAL A 400 -27.68 -8.44 -4.69
N ARG A 401 -27.60 -9.23 -5.75
CA ARG A 401 -26.86 -10.48 -5.76
C ARG A 401 -25.46 -10.24 -6.30
N THR A 402 -24.43 -10.54 -5.50
CA THR A 402 -23.03 -10.49 -5.93
C THR A 402 -22.55 -11.89 -6.30
N THR A 403 -21.72 -11.98 -7.34
CA THR A 403 -21.08 -13.21 -7.80
C THR A 403 -19.57 -13.01 -7.79
N TRP A 404 -18.88 -13.85 -7.02
CA TRP A 404 -17.43 -13.79 -6.82
C TRP A 404 -16.80 -14.98 -7.50
N LYS A 405 -15.96 -14.76 -8.50
CA LYS A 405 -15.29 -15.82 -9.26
C LYS A 405 -13.79 -15.79 -9.01
N VAL A 406 -13.20 -16.96 -8.79
CA VAL A 406 -11.76 -17.14 -8.71
C VAL A 406 -11.33 -18.06 -9.85
N LYS A 407 -10.45 -17.58 -10.72
CA LYS A 407 -9.80 -18.41 -11.74
C LYS A 407 -8.47 -18.88 -11.18
N THR A 408 -8.37 -20.17 -10.86
CA THR A 408 -7.17 -20.80 -10.31
C THR A 408 -6.25 -21.34 -11.42
N ALA A 409 -4.96 -21.51 -11.13
CA ALA A 409 -3.97 -22.00 -12.08
C ALA A 409 -4.25 -23.44 -12.57
N ASP A 410 -4.79 -24.29 -11.69
CA ASP A 410 -5.15 -25.69 -11.98
C ASP A 410 -6.62 -25.86 -12.41
N GLY A 411 -7.42 -24.79 -12.37
CA GLY A 411 -8.87 -24.81 -12.65
C GLY A 411 -9.72 -25.44 -11.54
N GLY A 412 -9.09 -25.85 -10.44
CA GLY A 412 -9.72 -26.45 -9.26
C GLY A 412 -10.44 -25.42 -8.38
N ASP A 413 -11.15 -25.93 -7.38
CA ASP A 413 -11.71 -25.08 -6.32
C ASP A 413 -10.59 -24.50 -5.45
N THR A 414 -10.87 -23.39 -4.77
CA THR A 414 -9.98 -22.81 -3.76
C THR A 414 -10.69 -22.76 -2.40
N LEU A 415 -9.92 -22.51 -1.34
CA LEU A 415 -10.47 -22.15 -0.04
C LEU A 415 -10.53 -20.62 0.07
N HIS A 416 -11.68 -20.08 0.45
CA HIS A 416 -11.90 -18.64 0.54
C HIS A 416 -12.65 -18.25 1.81
N GLY A 417 -12.14 -17.23 2.49
CA GLY A 417 -12.61 -16.73 3.77
C GLY A 417 -13.56 -15.54 3.62
N TRP A 418 -14.68 -15.60 4.34
CA TRP A 418 -15.74 -14.61 4.32
C TRP A 418 -15.87 -13.95 5.70
N ILE A 419 -15.60 -12.64 5.77
CA ILE A 419 -15.75 -11.83 6.99
C ILE A 419 -17.23 -11.48 7.29
N PRO A 420 -17.60 -11.03 8.51
CA PRO A 420 -18.97 -10.91 9.00
C PRO A 420 -20.02 -10.27 8.08
N HIS A 421 -19.68 -9.18 7.39
CA HIS A 421 -20.64 -8.51 6.52
C HIS A 421 -21.15 -9.44 5.42
N HIS A 422 -20.34 -10.39 4.95
CA HIS A 422 -20.69 -11.32 3.88
C HIS A 422 -21.73 -12.38 4.27
N TYR A 423 -21.86 -12.73 5.55
CA TYR A 423 -22.66 -13.90 5.96
C TYR A 423 -23.72 -13.63 7.05
N ARG A 424 -23.63 -12.52 7.80
CA ARG A 424 -24.52 -12.28 8.96
C ARG A 424 -25.93 -11.83 8.57
N THR A 425 -26.03 -10.99 7.55
CA THR A 425 -27.29 -10.32 7.17
C THR A 425 -27.63 -10.53 5.70
N THR A 426 -27.06 -11.54 5.09
CA THR A 426 -27.15 -11.86 3.66
C THR A 426 -27.74 -13.26 3.48
N GLN A 427 -28.21 -13.55 2.27
CA GLN A 427 -28.58 -14.90 1.86
C GLN A 427 -27.47 -15.50 1.02
N HIS A 428 -27.04 -16.72 1.34
CA HIS A 428 -25.95 -17.42 0.67
C HIS A 428 -26.05 -18.92 0.92
N ASN A 429 -25.32 -19.69 0.11
CA ASN A 429 -25.19 -21.15 0.22
C ASN A 429 -23.71 -21.57 0.19
N LEU A 430 -22.87 -20.83 0.92
CA LEU A 430 -21.43 -21.09 0.97
C LEU A 430 -21.14 -22.52 1.47
N ASP A 431 -20.31 -23.29 0.76
CA ASP A 431 -19.84 -24.62 1.16
C ASP A 431 -18.78 -24.49 2.27
N LEU A 432 -19.24 -24.25 3.50
CA LEU A 432 -18.38 -23.97 4.66
C LEU A 432 -17.59 -25.22 5.07
N THR A 433 -16.28 -25.05 5.27
CA THR A 433 -15.38 -26.16 5.65
C THR A 433 -15.33 -26.40 7.15
N GLY A 434 -15.89 -25.47 7.95
CA GLY A 434 -15.77 -25.43 9.40
C GLY A 434 -14.55 -24.63 9.91
N MET A 435 -13.60 -24.29 9.04
CA MET A 435 -12.45 -23.47 9.40
C MET A 435 -12.81 -22.01 9.68
N LYS A 436 -12.16 -21.44 10.69
CA LYS A 436 -12.43 -20.09 11.19
C LYS A 436 -11.14 -19.35 11.55
N TYR A 437 -11.16 -18.04 11.37
CA TYR A 437 -10.07 -17.16 11.81
C TYR A 437 -10.61 -15.93 12.53
N LYS A 438 -9.93 -15.53 13.61
CA LYS A 438 -10.13 -14.22 14.23
C LYS A 438 -9.39 -13.19 13.39
N THR A 439 -10.10 -12.15 12.93
CA THR A 439 -9.50 -11.06 12.17
C THR A 439 -9.90 -9.72 12.78
N ARG A 440 -9.23 -8.63 12.38
CA ARG A 440 -9.65 -7.26 12.76
C ARG A 440 -11.08 -6.92 12.35
N ARG A 441 -11.63 -7.63 11.36
CA ARG A 441 -13.00 -7.44 10.86
C ARG A 441 -14.00 -8.40 11.51
N GLY A 442 -13.60 -9.18 12.52
CA GLY A 442 -14.38 -10.21 13.19
C GLY A 442 -14.07 -11.62 12.70
N GLU A 443 -14.90 -12.59 13.08
CA GLU A 443 -14.72 -14.00 12.69
C GLU A 443 -14.91 -14.18 11.17
N MET A 444 -13.88 -14.70 10.52
CA MET A 444 -13.88 -15.09 9.11
C MET A 444 -14.17 -16.58 8.98
N LEU A 445 -15.12 -16.95 8.12
CA LEU A 445 -15.52 -18.34 7.86
C LEU A 445 -14.97 -18.80 6.51
N VAL A 446 -14.40 -20.00 6.43
CA VAL A 446 -13.84 -20.52 5.18
C VAL A 446 -14.86 -21.36 4.44
N ALA A 447 -15.04 -21.06 3.16
CA ALA A 447 -15.80 -21.84 2.20
C ALA A 447 -14.89 -22.42 1.11
N LYS A 448 -15.30 -23.52 0.51
CA LYS A 448 -14.65 -24.11 -0.66
C LYS A 448 -15.42 -23.76 -1.93
N GLY A 449 -14.70 -23.47 -3.01
CA GLY A 449 -15.27 -23.27 -4.33
C GLY A 449 -14.46 -22.33 -5.20
N LYS A 450 -14.94 -22.07 -6.41
CA LYS A 450 -14.38 -21.07 -7.36
C LYS A 450 -15.42 -20.05 -7.83
N THR A 451 -16.67 -20.21 -7.42
CA THR A 451 -17.74 -19.26 -7.66
C THR A 451 -18.63 -19.22 -6.44
N PHE A 452 -18.85 -18.03 -5.89
CA PHE A 452 -19.63 -17.81 -4.69
C PHE A 452 -20.70 -16.76 -4.95
N GLN A 453 -21.88 -16.95 -4.36
CA GLN A 453 -23.00 -16.03 -4.53
C GLN A 453 -23.50 -15.57 -3.16
N ILE A 454 -23.68 -14.26 -3.04
CA ILE A 454 -24.17 -13.61 -1.82
C ILE A 454 -25.25 -12.60 -2.22
N SER A 455 -26.45 -12.75 -1.70
CA SER A 455 -27.56 -11.83 -1.92
C SER A 455 -27.74 -10.90 -0.71
N TRP A 456 -27.69 -9.60 -0.97
CA TRP A 456 -27.83 -8.53 -0.01
C TRP A 456 -29.25 -7.97 -0.06
N PRO A 457 -29.96 -7.85 1.07
CA PRO A 457 -31.25 -7.17 1.07
C PRO A 457 -31.07 -5.69 0.72
N PHE A 458 -31.92 -5.17 -0.15
CA PHE A 458 -31.96 -3.78 -0.56
C PHE A 458 -33.38 -3.22 -0.44
N THR A 459 -33.57 -2.35 0.54
CA THR A 459 -34.87 -1.75 0.87
C THR A 459 -35.15 -0.44 0.13
N GLY A 460 -34.31 -0.08 -0.85
CA GLY A 460 -34.42 1.18 -1.59
C GLY A 460 -33.79 2.38 -0.88
N ILE A 461 -33.66 3.47 -1.64
CA ILE A 461 -33.24 4.79 -1.18
C ILE A 461 -34.28 5.82 -1.62
N ILE A 462 -34.55 6.83 -0.78
CA ILE A 462 -35.43 7.95 -1.14
C ILE A 462 -34.59 9.20 -1.44
N PRO A 463 -34.87 9.94 -2.54
CA PRO A 463 -34.08 11.11 -2.92
C PRO A 463 -34.35 12.33 -2.02
N LEU A 464 -35.55 12.40 -1.44
CA LEU A 464 -36.00 13.44 -0.52
C LEU A 464 -37.00 12.83 0.46
N PHE A 465 -37.00 13.29 1.71
CA PHE A 465 -38.07 12.95 2.65
C PHE A 465 -39.40 13.59 2.21
N PRO A 466 -40.54 12.88 2.35
CA PRO A 466 -41.84 13.51 2.20
C PRO A 466 -42.10 14.52 3.33
N LEU A 467 -43.01 15.47 3.11
CA LEU A 467 -43.46 16.35 4.19
C LEU A 467 -43.98 15.50 5.36
N PRO A 468 -43.57 15.80 6.61
CA PRO A 468 -44.13 15.17 7.78
C PRO A 468 -45.65 15.35 7.84
N LYS A 469 -46.34 14.35 8.38
CA LYS A 469 -47.80 14.31 8.51
C LYS A 469 -48.27 14.49 9.95
N ASP A 470 -47.35 14.60 10.90
CA ASP A 470 -47.68 14.75 12.32
C ASP A 470 -48.12 16.17 12.67
N ASP A 471 -48.88 16.28 13.76
CA ASP A 471 -49.46 17.54 14.24
C ASP A 471 -48.43 18.50 14.86
N ALA A 472 -47.16 18.10 15.03
CA ALA A 472 -46.10 18.99 15.49
C ALA A 472 -45.43 19.75 14.34
N PHE A 473 -45.53 19.23 13.11
CA PHE A 473 -45.00 19.90 11.93
C PHE A 473 -45.74 21.20 11.61
N ARG A 474 -44.99 22.27 11.31
CA ARG A 474 -45.51 23.58 10.89
C ARG A 474 -44.90 23.94 9.54
N LYS A 475 -45.72 23.92 8.49
CA LYS A 475 -45.27 24.20 7.11
C LYS A 475 -44.75 25.64 6.98
N GLU A 476 -45.35 26.56 7.72
CA GLU A 476 -45.05 27.99 7.71
C GLU A 476 -43.65 28.25 8.26
N VAL A 477 -43.25 27.54 9.32
CA VAL A 477 -41.90 27.64 9.92
C VAL A 477 -40.84 27.13 8.94
N LEU A 478 -41.06 25.98 8.31
CA LEU A 478 -40.14 25.47 7.29
C LEU A 478 -40.07 26.43 6.09
N ALA A 479 -41.21 26.96 5.65
CA ALA A 479 -41.26 27.95 4.58
C ALA A 479 -40.48 29.23 4.93
N GLU A 480 -40.56 29.71 6.17
CA GLU A 480 -39.78 30.85 6.66
C GLU A 480 -38.27 30.57 6.57
N PHE A 481 -37.83 29.39 7.04
CA PHE A 481 -36.41 29.02 6.96
C PHE A 481 -35.90 28.93 5.53
N ILE A 482 -36.67 28.32 4.63
CA ILE A 482 -36.30 28.19 3.21
C ILE A 482 -36.24 29.57 2.54
N ASN A 483 -37.24 30.43 2.77
CA ASN A 483 -37.26 31.77 2.18
C ASN A 483 -36.11 32.63 2.72
N ARG A 484 -35.87 32.62 4.05
CA ARG A 484 -34.76 33.37 4.66
C ARG A 484 -33.43 32.92 4.08
N TRP A 485 -33.15 31.61 4.10
CA TRP A 485 -31.90 31.08 3.58
C TRP A 485 -31.73 31.33 2.07
N GLY A 486 -32.79 31.12 1.29
CA GLY A 486 -32.76 31.31 -0.17
C GLY A 486 -32.58 32.78 -0.55
N ASN A 487 -33.25 33.72 0.13
CA ASN A 487 -33.06 35.14 -0.10
C ASN A 487 -31.64 35.59 0.27
N ASP A 488 -31.12 35.15 1.41
CA ASP A 488 -29.73 35.44 1.82
C ASP A 488 -28.71 34.90 0.81
N LEU A 489 -28.97 33.74 0.21
CA LEU A 489 -28.14 33.18 -0.86
C LEU A 489 -28.22 34.03 -2.13
N LEU A 490 -29.45 34.29 -2.62
CA LEU A 490 -29.69 34.94 -3.90
C LEU A 490 -29.31 36.43 -3.91
N GLN A 491 -29.26 37.09 -2.75
CA GLN A 491 -28.77 38.48 -2.63
C GLN A 491 -27.24 38.60 -2.77
N LYS A 492 -26.49 37.52 -2.59
CA LYS A 492 -25.03 37.54 -2.81
C LYS A 492 -24.71 37.66 -4.30
N SER A 493 -23.52 38.17 -4.61
CA SER A 493 -22.96 38.06 -5.95
C SER A 493 -22.82 36.59 -6.34
N GLU A 494 -22.99 36.25 -7.62
CA GLU A 494 -22.97 34.87 -8.10
C GLU A 494 -21.70 34.12 -7.68
N ALA A 495 -20.54 34.78 -7.75
CA ALA A 495 -19.25 34.24 -7.31
C ALA A 495 -19.20 33.86 -5.82
N SER A 496 -20.10 34.40 -4.99
CA SER A 496 -20.17 34.15 -3.53
C SER A 496 -21.31 33.20 -3.14
N ARG A 497 -22.03 32.61 -4.11
CA ARG A 497 -23.16 31.69 -3.86
C ARG A 497 -22.74 30.22 -3.72
N GLN A 498 -21.54 29.87 -4.17
CA GLN A 498 -21.00 28.51 -4.03
C GLN A 498 -19.64 28.52 -3.32
N GLY A 499 -19.32 27.41 -2.64
CA GLY A 499 -17.99 27.19 -2.09
C GLY A 499 -16.94 27.11 -3.20
N GLY A 500 -15.68 27.45 -2.88
CA GLY A 500 -14.65 27.61 -3.90
C GLY A 500 -14.12 26.31 -4.49
N ASP A 501 -13.99 25.26 -3.68
CA ASP A 501 -13.33 24.01 -4.05
C ASP A 501 -14.30 22.85 -4.31
N THR A 502 -13.77 21.72 -4.78
CA THR A 502 -14.54 20.50 -5.07
C THR A 502 -15.38 19.99 -3.88
N TYR A 503 -14.88 20.09 -2.65
CA TYR A 503 -15.61 19.61 -1.47
C TYR A 503 -16.65 20.62 -0.99
N TRP A 504 -16.22 21.86 -0.69
CA TRP A 504 -17.10 22.88 -0.14
C TRP A 504 -18.08 23.42 -1.18
N GLY A 505 -17.64 23.52 -2.44
CA GLY A 505 -18.49 23.74 -3.61
C GLY A 505 -19.55 22.64 -3.71
N GLY A 506 -19.13 21.37 -3.64
CA GLY A 506 -20.01 20.20 -3.58
C GLY A 506 -21.11 20.31 -2.52
N LYS A 507 -20.73 20.62 -1.28
CA LYS A 507 -21.68 20.79 -0.16
C LYS A 507 -22.67 21.92 -0.38
N SER A 508 -22.20 23.07 -0.88
CA SER A 508 -23.07 24.22 -1.14
C SER A 508 -24.04 23.95 -2.28
N MET A 509 -23.58 23.30 -3.35
CA MET A 509 -24.39 22.87 -4.50
C MET A 509 -25.51 21.92 -4.08
N LEU A 510 -25.19 20.88 -3.30
CA LEU A 510 -26.21 19.94 -2.81
C LEU A 510 -27.23 20.65 -1.93
N LYS A 511 -26.80 21.58 -1.07
CA LYS A 511 -27.70 22.35 -0.20
C LYS A 511 -28.70 23.17 -1.02
N THR A 512 -28.24 23.83 -2.08
CA THR A 512 -29.14 24.56 -3.01
C THR A 512 -30.14 23.63 -3.68
N CYS A 513 -29.69 22.46 -4.15
CA CYS A 513 -30.58 21.48 -4.79
C CYS A 513 -31.61 20.91 -3.81
N GLN A 514 -31.23 20.65 -2.55
CA GLN A 514 -32.15 20.22 -1.50
C GLN A 514 -33.16 21.31 -1.15
N ALA A 515 -32.72 22.56 -0.99
CA ALA A 515 -33.58 23.69 -0.68
C ALA A 515 -34.60 23.96 -1.79
N PHE A 516 -34.18 23.91 -3.06
CA PHE A 516 -35.08 23.98 -4.21
C PHE A 516 -36.15 22.89 -4.16
N ASN A 517 -35.76 21.63 -3.91
CA ASN A 517 -36.71 20.51 -3.86
C ASN A 517 -37.72 20.66 -2.70
N MET A 518 -37.28 21.09 -1.52
CA MET A 518 -38.19 21.38 -0.40
C MET A 518 -39.11 22.57 -0.70
N ALA A 519 -38.59 23.64 -1.30
CA ALA A 519 -39.39 24.79 -1.72
C ALA A 519 -40.44 24.40 -2.75
N TRP A 520 -40.08 23.52 -3.69
CA TRP A 520 -40.98 22.99 -4.71
C TRP A 520 -42.09 22.14 -4.11
N GLN A 521 -41.75 21.25 -3.16
CA GLN A 521 -42.72 20.43 -2.43
C GLN A 521 -43.75 21.26 -1.64
N LEU A 522 -43.31 22.40 -1.07
CA LEU A 522 -44.15 23.37 -0.39
C LEU A 522 -44.84 24.38 -1.33
N GLN A 523 -44.58 24.32 -2.64
CA GLN A 523 -45.09 25.25 -3.64
C GLN A 523 -44.74 26.73 -3.35
N LEU A 524 -43.55 26.98 -2.80
CA LEU A 524 -43.11 28.33 -2.47
C LEU A 524 -42.70 29.11 -3.73
N PRO A 525 -42.98 30.41 -3.83
CA PRO A 525 -42.57 31.24 -4.97
C PRO A 525 -41.06 31.21 -5.25
N ILE A 526 -40.23 31.16 -4.21
CA ILE A 526 -38.75 31.13 -4.31
C ILE A 526 -38.21 29.87 -5.00
N ALA A 527 -39.01 28.81 -5.11
CA ALA A 527 -38.59 27.53 -5.68
C ALA A 527 -38.04 27.67 -7.10
N LYS A 528 -38.62 28.56 -7.92
CA LYS A 528 -38.17 28.79 -9.30
C LYS A 528 -36.79 29.43 -9.37
N ASP A 529 -36.47 30.34 -8.45
CA ASP A 529 -35.17 31.02 -8.46
C ASP A 529 -34.08 30.14 -7.84
N LEU A 530 -34.42 29.36 -6.81
CA LEU A 530 -33.54 28.31 -6.30
C LEU A 530 -33.27 27.21 -7.35
N TYR A 531 -34.27 26.87 -8.17
CA TYR A 531 -34.09 25.94 -9.28
C TYR A 531 -33.10 26.46 -10.34
N LYS A 532 -33.23 27.74 -10.73
CA LYS A 532 -32.28 28.37 -11.66
C LYS A 532 -30.85 28.38 -11.10
N GLU A 533 -30.70 28.74 -9.81
CA GLU A 533 -29.41 28.72 -9.15
C GLU A 533 -28.84 27.30 -9.05
N ALA A 534 -29.66 26.30 -8.71
CA ALA A 534 -29.27 24.89 -8.70
C ALA A 534 -28.74 24.42 -10.07
N LYS A 535 -29.43 24.75 -11.16
CA LYS A 535 -28.93 24.47 -12.52
C LYS A 535 -27.62 25.19 -12.79
N ARG A 536 -27.53 26.49 -12.48
CA ARG A 536 -26.31 27.27 -12.71
C ARG A 536 -25.09 26.62 -12.06
N VAL A 537 -25.17 26.27 -10.78
CA VAL A 537 -24.02 25.68 -10.05
C VAL A 537 -23.67 24.27 -10.52
N VAL A 538 -24.66 23.45 -10.89
CA VAL A 538 -24.40 22.09 -11.38
C VAL A 538 -23.85 22.11 -12.82
N GLU A 539 -24.37 23.00 -13.67
CA GLU A 539 -23.90 23.17 -15.04
C GLU A 539 -22.46 23.69 -15.09
N ASP A 540 -22.08 24.59 -14.18
CA ASP A 540 -20.70 25.11 -14.02
C ASP A 540 -19.70 23.95 -13.92
N TRP A 541 -19.95 22.99 -13.04
CA TRP A 541 -19.13 21.78 -12.85
C TRP A 541 -19.11 20.82 -14.04
N LEU A 542 -20.06 20.92 -14.97
CA LEU A 542 -20.25 20.00 -16.10
C LEU A 542 -19.81 20.59 -17.43
N THR A 543 -19.27 21.80 -17.40
CA THR A 543 -18.70 22.50 -18.54
C THR A 543 -17.31 22.99 -18.19
N TYR A 544 -16.49 23.20 -19.20
CA TYR A 544 -15.16 23.75 -19.06
C TYR A 544 -14.87 24.68 -20.23
N ASP A 545 -14.55 25.93 -19.89
CA ASP A 545 -13.94 26.87 -20.80
C ASP A 545 -12.41 26.92 -20.61
N PRO A 546 -11.61 26.90 -21.70
CA PRO A 546 -10.17 26.92 -21.60
C PRO A 546 -9.63 28.09 -20.76
N GLY A 547 -8.95 27.75 -19.66
CA GLY A 547 -8.31 28.72 -18.76
C GLY A 547 -8.97 28.87 -17.39
N GLU A 548 -10.12 28.21 -17.17
CA GLU A 548 -10.76 28.12 -15.85
C GLU A 548 -9.80 27.62 -14.76
N LYS A 549 -10.04 28.09 -13.54
CA LYS A 549 -9.21 27.79 -12.36
C LYS A 549 -9.93 26.96 -11.30
N ALA A 550 -11.24 26.86 -11.39
CA ALA A 550 -12.11 26.16 -10.45
C ALA A 550 -13.33 25.61 -11.21
N PHE A 551 -14.05 24.68 -10.58
CA PHE A 551 -15.35 24.19 -11.08
C PHE A 551 -15.28 23.40 -12.39
N TYR A 552 -14.18 22.70 -12.67
CA TYR A 552 -14.06 21.83 -13.85
C TYR A 552 -13.37 20.51 -13.50
N TYR A 553 -13.47 19.54 -14.41
CA TYR A 553 -12.71 18.28 -14.31
C TYR A 553 -11.66 18.19 -15.42
N ALA A 554 -10.53 17.53 -15.15
CA ALA A 554 -9.50 17.26 -16.14
C ALA A 554 -9.09 15.79 -16.19
N ARG A 555 -8.73 15.32 -17.38
CA ARG A 555 -8.24 13.96 -17.62
C ARG A 555 -6.78 13.81 -17.22
N TYR A 556 -6.47 12.72 -16.54
CA TYR A 556 -5.12 12.31 -16.17
C TYR A 556 -4.63 11.24 -17.15
N PRO A 557 -3.36 11.28 -17.57
CA PRO A 557 -2.81 10.27 -18.46
C PRO A 557 -2.59 8.94 -17.73
N LEU A 558 -2.38 7.86 -18.49
CA LEU A 558 -1.84 6.62 -17.95
C LEU A 558 -0.49 6.85 -17.23
N PRO A 559 -0.17 6.07 -16.19
CA PRO A 559 -0.97 4.97 -15.65
C PRO A 559 -2.08 5.43 -14.67
N TRP A 560 -2.13 6.71 -14.29
CA TRP A 560 -3.10 7.26 -13.33
C TRP A 560 -4.55 7.23 -13.85
N SER A 561 -4.76 7.55 -15.14
CA SER A 561 -5.99 7.33 -15.90
C SER A 561 -7.29 7.64 -15.15
N GLY A 562 -7.52 8.92 -14.82
CA GLY A 562 -8.75 9.36 -14.13
C GLY A 562 -9.26 10.74 -14.54
N LEU A 563 -10.42 11.10 -14.01
CA LEU A 563 -11.11 12.37 -14.23
C LEU A 563 -11.26 13.12 -12.91
N VAL A 564 -10.49 14.20 -12.74
CA VAL A 564 -10.31 14.85 -11.42
C VAL A 564 -10.78 16.30 -11.45
N GLY A 565 -11.55 16.70 -10.44
CA GLY A 565 -12.09 18.05 -10.26
C GLY A 565 -11.09 19.07 -9.70
N PHE A 566 -11.19 20.34 -10.12
CA PHE A 566 -10.21 21.40 -9.84
C PHE A 566 -10.74 22.66 -9.15
N ASN A 567 -9.78 23.39 -8.60
CA ASN A 567 -9.79 23.94 -7.24
C ASN A 567 -10.00 22.82 -6.21
N SER A 568 -8.99 21.95 -6.10
CA SER A 568 -9.03 20.77 -5.25
C SER A 568 -8.82 21.11 -3.78
N SER A 569 -9.21 20.19 -2.90
CA SER A 569 -9.00 20.27 -1.45
C SER A 569 -8.75 18.87 -0.90
N TYR A 570 -8.13 18.78 0.28
CA TYR A 570 -7.86 17.51 0.98
C TYR A 570 -7.06 16.48 0.16
N GLY A 571 -6.25 16.95 -0.81
CA GLY A 571 -5.47 16.10 -1.70
C GLY A 571 -6.31 15.39 -2.76
N SER A 572 -7.52 15.87 -3.08
CA SER A 572 -8.40 15.23 -4.07
C SER A 572 -7.80 15.15 -5.47
N GLU A 573 -6.82 16.03 -5.78
CA GLU A 573 -6.03 15.97 -7.01
C GLU A 573 -5.07 14.77 -7.08
N GLN A 574 -4.90 14.05 -5.96
CA GLN A 574 -4.14 12.81 -5.84
C GLN A 574 -5.05 11.60 -5.64
N PHE A 575 -6.29 11.66 -6.14
CA PHE A 575 -7.31 10.61 -6.05
C PHE A 575 -7.95 10.40 -4.67
N THR A 576 -7.53 11.15 -3.65
CA THR A 576 -8.15 11.12 -2.33
C THR A 576 -9.62 11.58 -2.39
N ASP A 577 -10.50 10.89 -1.68
CA ASP A 577 -11.87 11.34 -1.39
C ASP A 577 -12.75 11.71 -2.61
N ASN A 578 -12.40 11.25 -3.81
CA ASN A 578 -13.13 11.60 -5.03
C ASN A 578 -14.62 11.25 -4.94
N HIS A 579 -14.95 10.09 -4.36
CA HIS A 579 -16.33 9.71 -4.00
C HIS A 579 -17.05 10.70 -3.07
N PHE A 580 -16.38 11.25 -2.04
CA PHE A 580 -16.99 12.25 -1.15
C PHE A 580 -17.25 13.57 -1.87
N HIS A 581 -16.37 14.00 -2.77
CA HIS A 581 -16.50 15.26 -3.49
C HIS A 581 -17.54 15.14 -4.61
N TYR A 582 -17.45 14.09 -5.42
CA TYR A 582 -18.24 13.95 -6.65
C TYR A 582 -19.61 13.33 -6.39
N GLY A 583 -19.79 12.65 -5.25
CA GLY A 583 -21.10 12.22 -4.77
C GLY A 583 -22.09 13.38 -4.58
N TYR A 584 -21.60 14.57 -4.20
CA TYR A 584 -22.44 15.78 -4.15
C TYR A 584 -22.99 16.15 -5.53
N LEU A 585 -22.17 16.05 -6.58
CA LEU A 585 -22.59 16.31 -7.96
C LEU A 585 -23.62 15.29 -8.43
N ALA A 586 -23.34 14.01 -8.21
CA ALA A 586 -24.25 12.93 -8.60
C ALA A 586 -25.64 13.10 -7.95
N MET A 587 -25.70 13.37 -6.65
CA MET A 587 -26.95 13.60 -5.94
C MET A 587 -27.65 14.87 -6.42
N SER A 588 -26.91 15.98 -6.62
CA SER A 588 -27.47 17.26 -7.08
C SER A 588 -28.08 17.14 -8.48
N ALA A 589 -27.39 16.47 -9.40
CA ALA A 589 -27.90 16.19 -10.73
C ALA A 589 -29.15 15.30 -10.71
N GLY A 590 -29.19 14.29 -9.82
CA GLY A 590 -30.39 13.48 -9.59
C GLY A 590 -31.57 14.34 -9.11
N LEU A 591 -31.33 15.25 -8.16
CA LEU A 591 -32.32 16.19 -7.63
C LEU A 591 -32.88 17.16 -8.66
N ILE A 592 -32.09 17.59 -9.64
CA ILE A 592 -32.55 18.41 -10.77
C ILE A 592 -33.28 17.55 -11.80
N GLY A 593 -32.70 16.39 -12.15
CA GLY A 593 -33.21 15.50 -13.19
C GLY A 593 -34.60 14.93 -12.91
N MET A 594 -35.00 14.82 -11.64
CA MET A 594 -36.38 14.48 -11.26
C MET A 594 -37.43 15.48 -11.81
N HIS A 595 -37.04 16.74 -12.00
CA HIS A 595 -37.92 17.81 -12.48
C HIS A 595 -37.66 18.18 -13.95
N ASP A 596 -36.47 17.87 -14.48
CA ASP A 596 -36.07 18.21 -15.85
C ASP A 596 -35.34 17.05 -16.55
N PRO A 597 -36.10 16.08 -17.09
CA PRO A 597 -35.53 14.92 -17.80
C PRO A 597 -34.77 15.30 -19.08
N VAL A 598 -35.10 16.44 -19.71
CA VAL A 598 -34.41 16.94 -20.91
C VAL A 598 -33.02 17.45 -20.54
N TRP A 599 -32.91 18.22 -19.47
CA TRP A 599 -31.63 18.64 -18.91
C TRP A 599 -30.78 17.43 -18.50
N LEU A 600 -31.39 16.46 -17.81
CA LEU A 600 -30.65 15.26 -17.39
C LEU A 600 -30.11 14.52 -18.61
N LYS A 601 -30.91 14.35 -19.67
CA LYS A 601 -30.45 13.71 -20.92
C LYS A 601 -29.28 14.45 -21.56
N LYS A 602 -29.26 15.78 -21.53
CA LYS A 602 -28.16 16.61 -22.07
C LYS A 602 -26.84 16.36 -21.32
N TYR A 603 -26.87 16.33 -19.99
CA TYR A 603 -25.66 16.29 -19.16
C TYR A 603 -25.26 14.88 -18.70
N ARG A 604 -26.12 13.88 -18.90
CA ARG A 604 -25.87 12.48 -18.50
C ARG A 604 -24.52 11.93 -18.97
N PRO A 605 -24.03 12.19 -20.19
CA PRO A 605 -22.71 11.68 -20.60
C PRO A 605 -21.58 12.20 -19.71
N ALA A 606 -21.51 13.51 -19.44
CA ALA A 606 -20.48 14.09 -18.58
C ALA A 606 -20.62 13.60 -17.12
N LEU A 607 -21.84 13.57 -16.60
CA LEU A 607 -22.12 13.05 -15.25
C LEU A 607 -21.68 11.59 -15.10
N THR A 608 -21.92 10.76 -16.12
CA THR A 608 -21.50 9.36 -16.15
C THR A 608 -19.99 9.23 -15.96
N GLU A 609 -19.20 9.99 -16.71
CA GLU A 609 -17.73 9.97 -16.62
C GLU A 609 -17.23 10.41 -15.23
N VAL A 610 -17.86 11.42 -14.62
CA VAL A 610 -17.49 11.88 -13.26
C VAL A 610 -17.82 10.84 -12.18
N VAL A 611 -18.93 10.10 -12.33
CA VAL A 611 -19.27 9.01 -11.38
C VAL A 611 -18.34 7.82 -11.58
N LYS A 612 -18.03 7.48 -12.84
CA LYS A 612 -17.11 6.42 -13.22
C LYS A 612 -15.71 6.56 -12.59
N GLN A 613 -15.25 7.78 -12.34
CA GLN A 613 -13.99 8.03 -11.65
C GLN A 613 -13.83 7.31 -10.29
N TYR A 614 -14.91 7.16 -9.51
CA TYR A 614 -14.84 6.50 -8.20
C TYR A 614 -15.69 5.22 -8.12
N ALA A 615 -16.41 4.91 -9.19
CA ALA A 615 -17.30 3.76 -9.31
C ALA A 615 -17.44 3.37 -10.79
N GLU A 616 -16.36 2.91 -11.43
CA GLU A 616 -16.37 2.43 -12.81
C GLU A 616 -17.24 1.16 -12.93
N TRP A 617 -18.02 1.04 -14.01
CA TRP A 617 -18.87 -0.11 -14.31
C TRP A 617 -18.86 -0.46 -15.80
#